data_AF-A0AAU7C1D6-F1
#
_entry.id   AF-A0AAU7C1D6-F1
#
_cell.length_a   1.000
_cell.length_b   1.000
_cell.length_c   1.000
_cell.angle_alpha   90.00
_cell.angle_beta   90.00
_cell.angle_gamma   90.00
#
_symmetry.space_group_name_H-M   'P 1'
#
loop_
_entity.id
_entity.type
_entity.pdbx_description
1 polymer ?
#
loop_
_entity_poly.entity_id
_entity_poly.type
_entity_poly.pdbx_seq_one_letter_code
_entity_poly.pdbx_strand_id
1 'polypeptide(L)'
;MAKQPSFEEQMSQLQQIVNELQQGNLSLEESLNEFKTGMELANGLQKQLQNAEATVAHLMKDDGKEVEDPTDSRNDDGSGHQGYRSQFSGQGFEDGQDDNVDLF
;
A
#
# COMPACT_ATOMS: atom_id res chain seq x y z
N MET A 1 -36.76 -9.05 13.74
CA MET A 1 -35.72 -8.51 12.84
C MET A 1 -34.39 -8.71 13.53
N ALA A 2 -33.47 -9.50 12.95
CA ALA A 2 -32.15 -9.68 13.53
C ALA A 2 -31.36 -8.37 13.40
N LYS A 3 -30.82 -7.89 14.52
CA LYS A 3 -29.96 -6.70 14.55
C LYS A 3 -28.62 -7.08 13.92
N GLN A 4 -28.15 -6.29 12.95
CA GLN A 4 -26.81 -6.46 12.41
C GLN A 4 -25.79 -6.25 13.53
N PRO A 5 -24.76 -7.10 13.64
CA PRO A 5 -23.71 -6.94 14.66
C PRO A 5 -22.99 -5.62 14.46
N SER A 6 -22.58 -5.00 15.56
CA SER A 6 -21.71 -3.81 15.57
C SER A 6 -20.35 -4.10 14.95
N PHE A 7 -19.59 -3.04 14.67
CA PHE A 7 -18.23 -3.15 14.16
C PHE A 7 -17.33 -3.93 15.13
N GLU A 8 -17.45 -3.64 16.42
CA GLU A 8 -16.70 -4.29 17.49
C GLU A 8 -17.04 -5.78 17.61
N GLU A 9 -18.32 -6.14 17.47
CA GLU A 9 -18.76 -7.54 17.46
C GLU A 9 -18.21 -8.29 16.23
N GLN A 10 -18.28 -7.69 15.04
CA GLN A 10 -17.70 -8.27 13.82
C GLN A 10 -16.18 -8.42 13.91
N MET A 11 -15.49 -7.45 14.51
CA MET A 11 -14.04 -7.50 14.74
C MET A 11 -13.67 -8.62 15.74
N SER A 12 -14.44 -8.76 16.82
CA SER A 12 -14.26 -9.85 17.79
C SER A 12 -14.44 -11.21 17.12
N GLN A 13 -15.46 -11.37 16.27
CA GLN A 13 -15.68 -12.61 15.51
C GLN A 13 -14.49 -12.91 14.60
N LEU A 14 -14.00 -11.92 13.84
CA LEU A 14 -12.82 -12.11 12.98
C LEU A 14 -11.58 -12.56 13.79
N GLN A 15 -11.36 -11.99 14.97
CA GLN A 15 -10.25 -12.41 15.84
C GLN A 15 -10.39 -13.85 16.33
N GLN A 16 -11.62 -14.28 16.65
CA GLN A 16 -11.87 -15.67 17.04
C GLN A 16 -11.55 -16.64 15.89
N ILE A 17 -12.02 -16.34 14.68
CA ILE A 17 -11.74 -17.13 13.47
C ILE A 17 -10.22 -17.26 13.25
N VAL A 18 -9.48 -16.15 13.33
CA VAL A 18 -8.02 -16.15 13.17
C VAL A 18 -7.36 -17.02 14.24
N ASN A 19 -7.79 -16.91 15.49
CA ASN A 19 -7.26 -17.72 16.59
C ASN A 19 -7.53 -19.22 16.38
N GLU A 20 -8.71 -19.61 15.90
CA GLU A 20 -9.04 -21.00 15.64
C GLU A 20 -8.23 -21.58 14.47
N LEU A 21 -8.06 -20.80 13.40
CA LEU A 21 -7.22 -21.18 12.26
C LEU A 21 -5.74 -21.34 12.68
N GLN A 22 -5.23 -20.47 13.56
CA GLN A 22 -3.86 -20.54 14.05
C GLN A 22 -3.60 -21.73 14.99
N GLN A 23 -4.62 -22.17 15.74
CA GLN A 23 -4.50 -23.34 16.61
C GLN A 23 -4.32 -24.64 15.81
N GLY A 24 -4.81 -24.70 14.57
CA GLY A 24 -4.65 -25.88 13.70
C GLY A 24 -5.45 -27.11 14.15
N ASN A 25 -6.44 -26.93 15.03
CA ASN A 25 -7.29 -28.01 15.54
C ASN A 25 -8.51 -28.31 14.65
N LEU A 26 -8.72 -27.49 13.61
CA LEU A 26 -9.83 -27.64 12.67
C LEU A 26 -9.47 -28.67 11.59
N SER A 27 -10.45 -29.42 11.12
CA SER A 27 -10.29 -30.22 9.89
C SER A 27 -10.06 -29.31 8.68
N LEU A 28 -9.63 -29.88 7.55
CA LEU A 28 -9.43 -29.13 6.32
C LEU A 28 -10.70 -28.41 5.85
N GLU A 29 -11.85 -29.08 5.92
CA GLU A 29 -13.13 -28.52 5.49
C GLU A 29 -13.56 -27.36 6.41
N GLU A 30 -13.43 -27.53 7.72
CA GLU A 30 -13.71 -26.48 8.71
C GLU A 30 -12.76 -25.29 8.51
N SER A 31 -11.46 -25.54 8.32
CA SER A 31 -10.47 -24.49 8.07
C SER A 31 -10.80 -23.67 6.82
N LEU A 32 -11.28 -24.32 5.75
CA LEU A 32 -11.69 -23.63 4.52
C LEU A 32 -12.95 -22.78 4.73
N ASN A 33 -13.91 -23.28 5.50
CA ASN A 33 -15.12 -22.53 5.85
C ASN A 33 -14.79 -21.33 6.73
N GLU A 34 -14.00 -21.52 7.78
CA GLU A 34 -13.57 -20.44 8.67
C GLU A 34 -12.76 -19.38 7.92
N PHE A 35 -11.84 -19.80 7.05
CA PHE A 35 -11.09 -18.87 6.20
C PHE A 35 -12.00 -18.03 5.31
N LYS A 36 -12.99 -18.64 4.67
CA LYS A 36 -13.96 -17.92 3.83
C LYS A 36 -14.77 -16.92 4.65
N THR A 37 -15.27 -17.32 5.81
CA THR A 37 -16.01 -16.44 6.72
C THR A 37 -15.15 -15.27 7.19
N GLY A 38 -13.90 -15.54 7.58
CA GLY A 38 -12.93 -14.51 7.97
C GLY A 38 -12.64 -13.52 6.85
N MET A 39 -12.49 -14.01 5.61
CA MET A 39 -12.33 -13.17 4.41
C MET A 39 -13.54 -12.26 4.17
N GLU A 40 -14.76 -12.77 4.31
CA GLU A 40 -15.98 -11.98 4.15
C GLU A 40 -16.11 -10.90 5.23
N LEU A 41 -15.85 -11.26 6.49
CA LEU A 41 -15.82 -10.33 7.63
C LEU A 41 -14.76 -9.23 7.44
N ALA A 42 -13.54 -9.59 7.09
CA ALA A 42 -12.44 -8.64 6.89
C ALA A 42 -12.79 -7.63 5.78
N ASN A 43 -13.32 -8.09 4.65
CA ASN A 43 -13.77 -7.22 3.57
C ASN A 43 -14.91 -6.30 4.01
N GLY A 44 -15.86 -6.80 4.81
CA GLY A 44 -16.96 -6.02 5.37
C GLY A 44 -16.47 -4.91 6.30
N LEU A 45 -15.56 -5.23 7.21
CA LEU A 45 -14.94 -4.29 8.15
C LEU A 45 -14.15 -3.21 7.42
N GLN A 46 -13.35 -3.58 6.40
CA GLN A 46 -12.60 -2.63 5.59
C GLN A 46 -13.53 -1.62 4.89
N LYS A 47 -14.63 -2.09 4.30
CA LYS A 47 -15.62 -1.19 3.66
C LYS A 47 -16.26 -0.24 4.67
N GLN A 48 -16.57 -0.71 5.88
CA GLN A 48 -17.13 0.15 6.93
C GLN A 48 -16.14 1.26 7.31
N LEU A 49 -14.85 0.94 7.45
CA LEU A 49 -13.81 1.93 7.72
C LEU A 49 -13.67 2.94 6.57
N GLN A 50 -13.63 2.48 5.32
CA GLN A 50 -13.57 3.36 4.15
C GLN A 50 -14.76 4.33 4.08
N ASN A 51 -15.97 3.86 4.40
CA ASN A 51 -17.16 4.71 4.44
C ASN A 51 -17.08 5.74 5.58
N ALA A 52 -16.58 5.34 6.76
CA ALA A 52 -16.38 6.25 7.88
C ALA A 52 -15.34 7.33 7.54
N GLU A 53 -14.22 6.95 6.92
CA GLU A 53 -13.18 7.87 6.46
C GLU A 53 -13.71 8.86 5.43
N ALA A 54 -14.44 8.38 4.41
CA ALA A 54 -15.07 9.25 3.41
C ALA A 54 -16.06 10.23 4.04
N THR A 55 -16.81 9.80 5.06
CA THR A 55 -17.75 10.66 5.79
C THR A 55 -17.00 11.76 6.53
N VAL A 56 -15.91 11.42 7.24
CA VAL A 56 -15.06 12.40 7.95
C VAL A 56 -14.45 13.39 6.95
N ALA A 57 -13.92 12.90 5.82
CA ALA A 57 -13.34 13.75 4.79
C ALA A 57 -14.36 14.74 4.21
N HIS A 58 -15.60 14.30 3.97
CA HIS A 58 -16.66 15.20 3.50
C HIS A 58 -17.00 16.28 4.53
N LEU A 59 -17.14 15.90 5.81
CA LEU A 59 -17.40 16.86 6.90
C LEU A 59 -16.28 17.90 7.02
N MET A 60 -15.01 17.49 6.86
CA MET A 60 -13.86 18.41 6.91
C MET A 60 -13.82 19.37 5.72
N LYS A 61 -14.23 18.91 4.52
CA LYS A 61 -14.35 19.77 3.32
C LYS A 61 -15.48 20.79 3.46
N ASP A 62 -16.62 20.39 4.03
CA ASP A 62 -17.77 21.28 4.23
C ASP A 62 -17.51 22.39 5.27
N ASP A 63 -16.61 22.15 6.24
CA ASP A 63 -16.11 23.15 7.20
C ASP A 63 -15.01 24.09 6.61
N GLY A 64 -14.76 24.01 5.29
CA GLY A 64 -13.91 24.98 4.57
C GLY A 64 -12.41 24.75 4.66
N LYS A 65 -11.95 23.53 4.97
CA LYS A 65 -10.54 23.15 4.80
C LYS A 65 -10.42 22.05 3.75
N GLU A 66 -9.87 22.45 2.61
CA GLU A 66 -9.46 21.58 1.52
C GLU A 66 -8.52 20.49 2.06
N VAL A 67 -9.02 19.26 2.17
CA VAL A 67 -8.21 18.10 2.55
C VAL A 67 -7.65 17.51 1.25
N GLU A 68 -6.36 17.72 1.03
CA GLU A 68 -5.58 17.03 0.00
C GLU A 68 -5.56 15.52 0.32
N ASP A 69 -5.83 14.72 -0.70
CA ASP A 69 -5.86 13.26 -0.62
C ASP A 69 -4.44 12.71 -0.41
N PRO A 70 -4.18 11.84 0.59
CA PRO A 70 -2.84 11.28 0.84
C PRO A 70 -2.41 10.22 -0.20
N THR A 71 -3.15 10.00 -1.29
CA THR A 71 -2.77 9.10 -2.38
C THR A 71 -2.27 9.79 -3.65
N ASP A 72 -2.18 11.13 -3.69
CA ASP A 72 -1.50 11.85 -4.79
C ASP A 72 0.02 11.90 -4.56
N SER A 73 0.67 10.75 -4.68
CA SER A 73 2.11 10.67 -4.88
C SER A 73 2.43 9.55 -5.86
N ARG A 74 1.84 9.66 -7.05
CA ARG A 74 2.39 9.07 -8.29
C ARG A 74 2.21 10.01 -9.46
N ASN A 75 2.71 11.24 -9.31
CA ASN A 75 3.22 12.00 -10.45
C ASN A 75 4.68 11.57 -10.68
N ASP A 76 4.87 10.35 -11.19
CA ASP A 76 6.08 9.96 -11.92
C ASP A 76 5.81 10.23 -13.40
N ASP A 77 5.80 11.52 -13.77
CA ASP A 77 6.06 11.90 -15.16
C ASP A 77 7.56 12.20 -15.26
N GLY A 78 8.33 11.14 -15.50
CA GLY A 78 9.73 11.20 -15.81
C GLY A 78 9.97 11.93 -17.14
N SER A 79 9.88 13.26 -17.13
CA SER A 79 10.32 14.14 -18.21
C SER A 79 11.35 15.16 -17.72
N GLY A 80 12.37 14.67 -17.02
CA GLY A 80 13.53 15.43 -16.55
C GLY A 80 14.85 15.01 -17.20
N HIS A 81 14.86 14.73 -18.50
CA HIS A 81 16.09 14.31 -19.20
C HIS A 81 16.72 15.45 -20.00
N GLN A 82 17.33 16.43 -19.31
CA GLN A 82 18.39 17.25 -19.92
C GLN A 82 19.30 17.83 -18.84
N GLY A 83 20.40 17.13 -18.56
CA GLY A 83 21.35 17.56 -17.54
C GLY A 83 22.72 16.89 -17.56
N TYR A 84 23.10 16.21 -18.65
CA TYR A 84 24.51 15.85 -18.85
C TYR A 84 25.17 16.93 -19.70
N ARG A 85 25.79 17.88 -19.01
CA ARG A 85 26.71 18.87 -19.57
C ARG A 85 27.84 18.14 -20.29
N SER A 86 27.75 18.05 -21.61
CA SER A 86 28.88 17.69 -22.49
C SER A 86 30.03 18.66 -22.26
N GLN A 87 31.08 18.19 -21.57
CA GLN A 87 32.40 18.80 -21.57
C GLN A 87 33.30 17.98 -22.48
N PHE A 88 33.03 17.98 -23.79
CA PHE A 88 34.00 17.46 -24.74
C PHE A 88 33.89 18.26 -26.03
N SER A 89 34.54 19.43 -25.99
CA SER A 89 34.98 20.12 -27.20
C SER A 89 35.99 19.21 -27.89
N GLY A 90 35.67 18.76 -29.10
CA GLY A 90 36.56 17.93 -29.88
C GLY A 90 37.86 18.66 -30.24
N GLN A 91 38.99 18.04 -29.92
CA GLN A 91 40.25 18.16 -30.67
C GLN A 91 41.20 17.02 -30.25
N GLY A 92 41.60 16.20 -31.24
CA GLY A 92 42.79 15.35 -31.19
C GLY A 92 42.69 14.06 -30.39
N PHE A 93 42.17 12.98 -30.99
CA PHE A 93 42.65 11.65 -30.65
C PHE A 93 43.97 11.46 -31.42
N GLU A 94 45.10 11.64 -30.73
CA GLU A 94 46.40 11.17 -31.18
C GLU A 94 46.93 10.16 -30.16
N ASP A 95 47.43 9.06 -30.71
CA ASP A 95 48.09 7.90 -30.12
C ASP A 95 48.96 8.14 -28.89
N GLY A 96 49.04 7.11 -28.05
CA GLY A 96 50.28 6.79 -27.34
C GLY A 96 50.08 6.50 -25.85
N GLN A 97 50.34 5.24 -25.50
CA GLN A 97 51.12 4.81 -24.33
C GLN A 97 50.98 5.63 -23.03
N ASP A 98 50.48 5.01 -21.96
CA ASP A 98 51.38 4.58 -20.88
C ASP A 98 50.62 4.05 -19.67
N ASP A 99 51.14 2.92 -19.22
CA ASP A 99 50.85 2.13 -18.04
C ASP A 99 50.75 2.95 -16.75
N ASN A 100 49.66 2.81 -16.00
CA ASN A 100 49.72 2.25 -14.64
C ASN A 100 48.32 2.07 -14.05
N VAL A 101 47.97 0.81 -13.88
CA VAL A 101 47.12 0.35 -12.78
C VAL A 101 47.88 0.66 -11.49
N ASP A 102 47.33 1.52 -10.63
CA ASP A 102 47.65 1.43 -9.21
C ASP A 102 46.36 1.36 -8.41
N LEU A 103 46.25 0.22 -7.74
CA LEU A 103 45.13 -0.30 -7.00
C LEU A 103 45.37 0.03 -5.53
N PHE A 104 44.61 0.95 -4.95
CA PHE A 104 44.23 0.95 -3.53
C PHE A 104 42.88 1.64 -3.33
#